data_AF-A0A2I1HW20-F1
#
_entry.id   AF-A0A2I1HW20-F1
#
_cell.length_a   1.000
_cell.length_b   1.000
_cell.length_c   1.000
_cell.angle_alpha   90.00
_cell.angle_beta   90.00
_cell.angle_gamma   90.00
#
_symmetry.space_group_name_H-M   'P 1'
#
loop_
_entity.id
_entity.type
_entity.pdbx_description
1 polymer ?
#
loop_
_entity_poly.entity_id
_entity_poly.type
_entity_poly.pdbx_seq_one_letter_code
_entity_poly.pdbx_strand_id
1 'polypeptide(L)'
;LSDIHNALPEAIGVLPKVTKFGRLRIGVEVIGSTFSARHIRSANVLSQFILDDNHTTDIYPGQVQFFFEHTIHLPEGSKTHCLAFVRWYQKTENRKYRFHCQIDNDDLNICNIELWENEFYELSRDCIIPIHNILGRFVAGKMTIGKKNPKSYLSVIPINRKIHI
;
A
#
# COMPACT_ATOMS: atom_id res chain seq x y z
N LEU A 1 -14.75 5.17 -29.82
CA LEU A 1 -15.02 6.50 -29.23
C LEU A 1 -16.50 6.93 -29.40
N SER A 2 -17.39 6.04 -29.88
CA SER A 2 -18.75 6.38 -30.31
C SER A 2 -19.85 6.20 -29.25
N ASP A 3 -19.59 5.59 -28.10
CA ASP A 3 -20.67 5.22 -27.16
C ASP A 3 -20.84 6.14 -25.95
N ILE A 4 -20.12 7.27 -25.92
CA ILE A 4 -20.23 8.26 -24.83
C ILE A 4 -21.61 8.94 -24.83
N HIS A 5 -22.34 8.91 -25.95
CA HIS A 5 -23.63 9.57 -26.11
C HIS A 5 -24.85 8.78 -25.56
N ASN A 6 -24.66 7.57 -25.03
CA ASN A 6 -25.75 6.76 -24.44
C ASN A 6 -25.74 6.76 -22.91
N ALA A 7 -24.91 7.58 -22.27
CA ALA A 7 -24.80 7.62 -20.82
C ALA A 7 -25.98 8.41 -20.22
N LEU A 8 -26.58 7.93 -19.13
CA LEU A 8 -27.59 8.69 -18.37
C LEU A 8 -27.04 10.08 -18.01
N PRO A 9 -27.89 11.11 -17.86
CA PRO A 9 -27.45 12.47 -17.47
C PRO A 9 -26.64 12.51 -16.17
N GLU A 10 -26.79 11.50 -15.29
CA GLU A 10 -26.07 11.36 -14.02
C GLU A 10 -24.86 10.42 -14.09
N ALA A 11 -24.59 9.82 -15.25
CA ALA A 11 -23.51 8.85 -15.39
C ALA A 11 -22.15 9.54 -15.45
N ILE A 12 -21.22 9.06 -14.64
CA ILE A 12 -19.84 9.54 -14.60
C ILE A 12 -19.03 8.86 -15.71
N GLY A 13 -18.59 9.65 -16.68
CA GLY A 13 -17.73 9.18 -17.78
C GLY A 13 -16.33 8.83 -17.27
N VAL A 14 -15.96 7.55 -17.39
CA VAL A 14 -14.64 6.98 -17.04
C VAL A 14 -13.89 6.72 -18.34
N LEU A 15 -12.77 7.41 -18.56
CA LEU A 15 -11.96 7.16 -19.76
C LEU A 15 -11.32 5.75 -19.71
N PRO A 16 -11.37 4.97 -20.81
CA PRO A 16 -10.81 3.61 -20.85
C PRO A 16 -9.27 3.60 -20.92
N LYS A 17 -8.63 4.75 -21.15
CA LYS A 17 -7.18 4.88 -21.25
C LYS A 17 -6.59 5.16 -19.88
N VAL A 18 -5.68 4.30 -19.45
CA VAL A 18 -4.95 4.42 -18.20
C VAL A 18 -3.45 4.53 -18.48
N THR A 19 -2.84 5.65 -18.08
CA THR A 19 -1.40 5.86 -18.20
C THR A 19 -0.72 5.26 -16.98
N LYS A 20 0.11 4.22 -17.18
CA LYS A 20 0.87 3.58 -16.11
C LYS A 20 2.27 4.16 -16.00
N PHE A 21 2.81 4.23 -14.79
CA PHE A 21 4.17 4.68 -14.55
C PHE A 21 4.82 3.96 -13.36
N GLY A 22 6.14 3.86 -13.43
CA GLY A 22 6.92 3.02 -12.53
C GLY A 22 7.43 3.70 -11.25
N ARG A 23 7.22 5.01 -11.11
CA ARG A 23 7.68 5.80 -9.96
C ARG A 23 6.78 7.00 -9.72
N LEU A 24 6.61 7.38 -8.46
CA LEU A 24 5.86 8.55 -8.06
C LEU A 24 6.64 9.33 -7.01
N ARG A 25 6.58 10.66 -7.05
CA ARG A 25 7.12 11.51 -5.99
C ARG A 25 5.97 12.09 -5.17
N ILE A 26 5.99 11.84 -3.86
CA ILE A 26 5.05 12.40 -2.88
C ILE A 26 5.87 13.24 -1.90
N GLY A 27 5.74 14.56 -1.98
CA GLY A 27 6.60 15.49 -1.26
C GLY A 27 8.09 15.28 -1.55
N VAL A 28 8.84 14.87 -0.53
CA VAL A 28 10.28 14.55 -0.62
C VAL A 28 10.57 13.08 -0.89
N GLU A 29 9.57 12.20 -0.80
CA GLU A 29 9.75 10.77 -1.02
C GLU A 29 9.54 10.39 -2.49
N VAL A 30 10.42 9.53 -3.00
CA VAL A 30 10.24 8.86 -4.29
C VAL A 30 9.88 7.41 -4.01
N ILE A 31 8.67 7.04 -4.41
CA ILE A 31 8.13 5.70 -4.30
C ILE A 31 8.27 5.03 -5.66
N GLY A 32 8.84 3.83 -5.65
CA GLY A 32 9.03 3.03 -6.84
C GLY A 32 7.89 2.05 -7.05
N SER A 33 8.09 1.15 -8.00
CA SER A 33 7.18 0.03 -8.24
C SER A 33 7.93 -1.13 -8.87
N THR A 34 7.34 -2.32 -8.87
CA THR A 34 7.91 -3.49 -9.54
C THR A 34 7.96 -3.32 -11.07
N PHE A 35 7.09 -2.48 -11.64
CA PHE A 35 7.09 -2.13 -13.07
C PHE A 35 8.38 -1.42 -13.52
N SER A 36 9.15 -0.83 -12.60
CA SER A 36 10.43 -0.19 -12.89
C SER A 36 11.56 -0.86 -12.13
N ALA A 37 12.34 -1.70 -12.80
CA ALA A 37 13.49 -2.41 -12.23
C ALA A 37 14.46 -1.50 -11.45
N ARG A 38 14.71 -0.28 -11.95
CA ARG A 38 15.57 0.73 -11.29
C ARG A 38 15.06 1.15 -9.90
N HIS A 39 13.75 1.08 -9.68
CA HIS A 39 13.07 1.62 -8.51
C HIS A 39 12.37 0.53 -7.67
N ILE A 40 12.60 -0.76 -7.96
CA ILE A 40 11.96 -1.86 -7.23
C ILE A 40 12.26 -1.84 -5.72
N ARG A 41 13.45 -1.35 -5.33
CA ARG A 41 13.86 -1.24 -3.92
C ARG A 41 13.03 -0.23 -3.12
N SER A 42 12.32 0.68 -3.78
CA SER A 42 11.45 1.67 -3.15
C SER A 42 9.96 1.39 -3.40
N ALA A 43 9.60 0.18 -3.82
CA ALA A 43 8.23 -0.23 -4.12
C ALA A 43 7.41 -0.66 -2.88
N ASN A 44 8.09 -0.91 -1.76
CA ASN A 44 7.46 -1.36 -0.52
C ASN A 44 6.89 -0.16 0.25
N VAL A 45 5.59 -0.18 0.53
CA VAL A 45 4.81 0.92 1.12
C VAL A 45 3.91 0.45 2.26
N LEU A 46 3.58 1.37 3.15
CA LEU A 46 2.59 1.20 4.20
C LEU A 46 1.35 2.02 3.86
N SER A 47 0.16 1.47 4.11
CA SER A 47 -1.12 2.17 3.96
C SER A 47 -2.02 1.85 5.15
N GLN A 48 -2.77 2.85 5.60
CA GLN A 48 -3.79 2.65 6.65
C GLN A 48 -5.10 2.22 6.00
N PHE A 49 -5.78 1.26 6.63
CA PHE A 49 -7.13 0.82 6.27
C PHE A 49 -8.03 0.95 7.48
N ILE A 50 -9.27 1.37 7.26
CA ILE A 50 -10.35 1.28 8.24
C ILE A 50 -10.87 -0.17 8.21
N LEU A 51 -10.98 -0.80 9.38
CA LEU A 51 -11.47 -2.17 9.48
C LEU A 51 -13.01 -2.22 9.49
N ASP A 52 -13.57 -3.42 9.35
CA ASP A 52 -15.01 -3.64 9.21
C ASP A 52 -15.86 -3.10 10.37
N ASP A 53 -15.27 -2.90 11.54
CA ASP A 53 -15.94 -2.27 12.69
C ASP A 53 -16.07 -0.74 12.56
N ASN A 54 -15.53 -0.15 11.50
CA ASN A 54 -15.55 1.27 11.15
C ASN A 54 -15.03 2.21 12.26
N HIS A 55 -14.37 1.66 13.28
CA HIS A 55 -13.87 2.37 14.45
C HIS A 55 -12.38 2.15 14.65
N THR A 56 -11.85 1.06 14.11
CA THR A 56 -10.43 0.72 14.20
C THR A 56 -9.75 0.87 12.85
N THR A 57 -8.46 1.18 12.90
CA THR A 57 -7.61 1.24 11.74
C THR A 57 -6.43 0.29 11.92
N ASP A 58 -5.93 -0.25 10.82
CA ASP A 58 -4.71 -1.06 10.80
C ASP A 58 -3.83 -0.63 9.62
N ILE A 59 -2.52 -0.80 9.79
CA ILE A 59 -1.53 -0.48 8.77
C ILE A 59 -1.13 -1.77 8.07
N TYR A 60 -1.24 -1.76 6.74
CA TYR A 60 -0.85 -2.89 5.91
C TYR A 60 0.40 -2.56 5.10
N PRO A 61 1.42 -3.45 5.12
CA PRO A 61 2.53 -3.40 4.20
C PRO A 61 2.13 -4.01 2.87
N GLY A 62 2.55 -3.35 1.80
CA GLY A 62 2.34 -3.83 0.45
C GLY A 62 3.48 -3.45 -0.48
N GLN A 63 3.44 -4.02 -1.67
CA GLN A 63 4.38 -3.74 -2.74
C GLN A 63 3.64 -3.14 -3.93
N VAL A 64 3.99 -1.90 -4.27
CA VAL A 64 3.46 -1.20 -5.43
C VAL A 64 3.90 -1.93 -6.69
N GLN A 65 2.94 -2.34 -7.52
CA GLN A 65 3.24 -2.94 -8.81
C GLN A 65 3.41 -1.88 -9.89
N PHE A 66 2.52 -0.90 -9.92
CA PHE A 66 2.60 0.29 -10.76
C PHE A 66 1.68 1.39 -10.22
N PHE A 67 1.92 2.61 -10.64
CA PHE A 67 1.01 3.73 -10.45
C PHE A 67 0.26 4.00 -11.74
N PHE A 68 -0.88 4.66 -11.63
CA PHE A 68 -1.63 5.08 -12.80
C PHE A 68 -2.50 6.31 -12.54
N GLU A 69 -2.77 7.05 -13.61
CA GLU A 69 -3.71 8.16 -13.59
C GLU A 69 -5.04 7.75 -14.18
N HIS A 70 -6.10 8.26 -13.57
CA HIS A 70 -7.46 8.09 -14.04
C HIS A 70 -8.19 9.45 -14.07
N THR A 71 -8.77 9.79 -15.20
CA THR A 71 -9.52 11.04 -15.37
C THR A 71 -11.02 10.76 -15.34
N ILE A 72 -11.71 11.47 -14.45
CA ILE A 72 -13.15 11.41 -14.25
C ILE A 72 -13.76 12.70 -14.80
N HIS A 73 -14.80 12.59 -15.62
CA HIS A 73 -15.56 13.73 -16.12
C HIS A 73 -16.73 14.03 -15.18
N LEU A 74 -16.64 15.12 -14.43
CA LEU A 74 -17.69 15.63 -13.55
C LEU A 74 -18.37 16.86 -14.17
N PRO A 75 -19.58 17.25 -13.73
CA PRO A 75 -20.26 18.46 -14.20
C PRO A 75 -19.42 19.74 -14.02
N GLU A 76 -18.59 19.79 -12.97
CA GLU A 76 -17.71 20.94 -12.67
C GLU A 76 -16.41 20.94 -13.49
N GLY A 77 -16.14 19.87 -14.25
CA GLY A 77 -14.94 19.69 -15.04
C GLY A 77 -14.29 18.33 -14.85
N SER A 78 -13.25 18.08 -15.64
CA SER A 78 -12.50 16.82 -15.57
C SER A 78 -11.47 16.87 -14.45
N LYS A 79 -11.42 15.82 -13.61
CA LYS A 79 -10.41 15.67 -12.56
C LYS A 79 -9.58 14.43 -12.80
N THR A 80 -8.25 14.58 -12.77
CA THR A 80 -7.30 13.47 -12.87
C THR A 80 -6.84 13.06 -11.46
N HIS A 81 -7.02 11.79 -11.15
CA HIS A 81 -6.62 11.17 -9.89
C HIS A 81 -5.47 10.21 -10.12
N CYS A 82 -4.50 10.26 -9.22
CA CYS A 82 -3.37 9.33 -9.20
C CYS A 82 -3.64 8.19 -8.21
N LEU A 83 -3.52 6.96 -8.68
CA LEU A 83 -3.80 5.73 -7.96
C LEU A 83 -2.57 4.81 -8.00
N ALA A 84 -2.47 3.92 -7.02
CA ALA A 84 -1.46 2.88 -6.97
C ALA A 84 -2.13 1.50 -6.99
N PHE A 85 -1.57 0.57 -7.77
CA PHE A 85 -1.90 -0.85 -7.65
C PHE A 85 -0.87 -1.52 -6.75
N VAL A 86 -1.31 -2.04 -5.61
CA VAL A 86 -0.48 -2.56 -4.52
C VAL A 86 -0.90 -3.99 -4.20
N ARG A 87 0.07 -4.90 -4.09
CA ARG A 87 -0.17 -6.24 -3.53
C ARG A 87 0.15 -6.21 -2.03
N TRP A 88 -0.79 -6.66 -1.20
CA TRP A 88 -0.69 -6.60 0.25
C TRP A 88 -0.15 -7.90 0.82
N TYR A 89 0.83 -7.82 1.72
CA TYR A 89 1.34 -9.01 2.41
C TYR A 89 0.33 -9.54 3.41
N GLN A 90 0.28 -10.86 3.58
CA GLN A 90 -0.65 -11.50 4.49
C GLN A 90 -0.27 -11.26 5.95
N LYS A 91 -1.29 -11.00 6.78
CA LYS A 91 -1.12 -10.92 8.24
C LYS A 91 -0.68 -12.27 8.79
N THR A 92 0.23 -12.20 9.77
CA THR A 92 0.53 -13.37 10.59
C THR A 92 -0.68 -13.73 11.45
N GLU A 93 -1.10 -14.99 11.45
CA GLU A 93 -2.27 -15.48 12.22
C GLU A 93 -2.14 -15.24 13.73
N ASN A 94 -0.91 -15.25 14.25
CA ASN A 94 -0.63 -15.07 15.66
C ASN A 94 -0.09 -13.66 15.95
N ARG A 95 -0.88 -12.89 16.71
CA ARG A 95 -0.53 -11.53 17.15
C ARG A 95 0.82 -11.45 17.88
N LYS A 96 1.19 -12.47 18.66
CA LYS A 96 2.48 -12.51 19.37
C LYS A 96 3.67 -12.58 18.42
N TYR A 97 3.49 -13.21 17.25
CA TYR A 97 4.53 -13.22 16.22
C TYR A 97 4.56 -11.90 15.46
N ARG A 98 3.41 -11.30 15.13
CA ARG A 98 3.37 -9.98 14.47
C ARG A 98 4.16 -8.93 15.25
N PHE A 99 4.01 -8.90 16.58
CA PHE A 99 4.70 -7.97 17.47
C PHE A 99 5.85 -8.62 18.24
N HIS A 100 6.53 -9.61 17.64
CA HIS A 100 7.61 -10.35 18.30
C HIS A 100 8.75 -9.46 18.81
N CYS A 101 9.01 -8.35 18.12
CA CYS A 101 10.09 -7.43 18.47
C CYS A 101 9.67 -6.36 19.49
N GLN A 102 8.42 -6.38 19.97
CA GLN A 102 7.95 -5.44 20.98
C GLN A 102 8.68 -5.70 22.31
N ILE A 103 9.28 -4.65 22.89
CA ILE A 103 9.89 -4.70 24.22
C ILE A 103 8.81 -4.34 25.24
N ASP A 104 8.70 -5.11 26.32
CA ASP A 104 7.68 -4.90 27.35
C ASP A 104 7.88 -3.53 28.07
N ASN A 105 6.76 -2.81 28.14
CA ASN A 105 6.32 -1.92 29.22
C ASN A 105 6.81 -0.47 29.38
N ASP A 106 7.44 0.23 28.44
CA ASP A 106 7.46 1.72 28.55
C ASP A 106 7.72 2.55 27.29
N ASP A 107 7.82 1.94 26.10
CA ASP A 107 7.91 2.73 24.88
C ASP A 107 7.28 2.01 23.69
N LEU A 108 5.96 2.22 23.53
CA LEU A 108 5.25 1.95 22.28
C LEU A 108 5.89 2.64 21.06
N ASN A 109 6.87 3.53 21.30
CA ASN A 109 7.63 4.27 20.30
C ASN A 109 8.93 3.59 19.84
N ILE A 110 9.42 2.54 20.51
CA ILE A 110 10.81 2.05 20.30
C ILE A 110 10.93 0.80 19.40
N CYS A 111 9.87 0.03 19.15
CA CYS A 111 9.94 -1.05 18.14
C CYS A 111 8.76 -1.08 17.17
N ASN A 112 8.96 -0.48 15.99
CA ASN A 112 8.01 -0.45 14.87
C ASN A 112 8.20 -1.62 13.90
N ILE A 113 8.98 -2.65 14.26
CA ILE A 113 9.24 -3.79 13.38
C ILE A 113 8.12 -4.80 13.54
N GLU A 114 7.30 -4.95 12.49
CA GLU A 114 6.24 -5.94 12.46
C GLU A 114 6.61 -7.14 11.59
N LEU A 115 6.11 -8.32 11.97
CA LEU A 115 6.25 -9.54 11.17
C LEU A 115 4.99 -9.89 10.41
N TRP A 116 5.19 -10.13 9.12
CA TRP A 116 4.17 -10.47 8.16
C TRP A 116 4.54 -11.77 7.45
N GLU A 117 3.55 -12.44 6.88
CA GLU A 117 3.82 -13.56 5.99
C GLU A 117 4.44 -13.03 4.70
N ASN A 118 5.32 -13.82 4.07
CA ASN A 118 5.95 -13.42 2.80
C ASN A 118 5.00 -13.59 1.59
N GLU A 119 3.84 -14.21 1.81
CA GLU A 119 2.80 -14.39 0.80
C GLU A 119 1.91 -13.16 0.70
N PHE A 120 1.35 -12.94 -0.49
CA PHE A 120 0.40 -11.86 -0.73
C PHE A 120 -1.04 -12.34 -0.56
N TYR A 121 -1.94 -11.45 -0.15
CA TYR A 121 -3.36 -11.67 -0.31
C TYR A 121 -3.72 -11.84 -1.80
N GLU A 122 -4.85 -12.50 -2.07
CA GLU A 122 -5.41 -12.56 -3.42
C GLU A 122 -5.74 -11.15 -3.93
N LEU A 123 -5.76 -10.99 -5.25
CA LEU A 123 -6.05 -9.69 -5.86
C LEU A 123 -7.52 -9.32 -5.59
N SER A 124 -7.72 -8.17 -4.95
CA SER A 124 -9.05 -7.62 -4.66
C SER A 124 -9.13 -6.16 -5.10
N ARG A 125 -10.28 -5.53 -4.87
CA ARG A 125 -10.47 -4.08 -5.07
C ARG A 125 -9.56 -3.25 -4.15
N ASP A 126 -9.17 -3.80 -3.01
CA ASP A 126 -8.32 -3.14 -2.03
C ASP A 126 -6.87 -3.00 -2.51
N CYS A 127 -6.51 -3.69 -3.60
CA CYS A 127 -5.23 -3.49 -4.28
C CYS A 127 -5.14 -2.12 -4.98
N ILE A 128 -6.25 -1.41 -5.20
CA ILE A 128 -6.24 -0.08 -5.81
C ILE A 128 -6.47 0.94 -4.71
N ILE A 129 -5.45 1.76 -4.44
CA ILE A 129 -5.56 2.83 -3.44
C ILE A 129 -5.25 4.19 -4.06
N PRO A 130 -5.89 5.26 -3.57
CA PRO A 130 -5.39 6.61 -3.78
C PRO A 130 -3.98 6.78 -3.24
N ILE A 131 -3.13 7.53 -3.94
CA ILE A 131 -1.73 7.72 -3.52
C ILE A 131 -1.60 8.44 -2.17
N HIS A 132 -2.62 9.20 -1.76
CA HIS A 132 -2.64 9.89 -0.47
C HIS A 132 -2.87 8.93 0.71
N ASN A 133 -3.28 7.69 0.47
CA ASN A 133 -3.39 6.67 1.51
C ASN A 133 -2.03 6.03 1.85
N ILE A 134 -1.00 6.28 1.02
CA ILE A 134 0.34 5.78 1.29
C ILE A 134 0.96 6.61 2.43
N LEU A 135 1.22 5.96 3.56
CA LEU A 135 1.83 6.57 4.74
C LEU A 135 3.34 6.78 4.57
N GLY A 136 3.98 5.94 3.77
CA GLY A 136 5.42 5.98 3.55
C GLY A 136 5.97 4.62 3.11
N ARG A 137 7.30 4.52 2.99
CA ARG A 137 7.99 3.30 2.58
C ARG A 137 8.45 2.47 3.78
N PHE A 138 8.74 1.20 3.52
CA PHE A 138 9.41 0.33 4.50
C PHE A 138 10.56 -0.46 3.86
N VAL A 139 11.50 -0.88 4.70
CA VAL A 139 12.52 -1.88 4.33
C VAL A 139 12.02 -3.26 4.71
N ALA A 140 12.01 -4.17 3.74
CA ALA A 140 11.73 -5.58 3.95
C ALA A 140 13.01 -6.31 4.37
N GLY A 141 12.92 -7.13 5.41
CA GLY A 141 13.93 -8.09 5.80
C GLY A 141 13.35 -9.49 5.95
N LYS A 142 14.22 -10.49 6.09
CA LYS A 142 13.83 -11.88 6.34
C LYS A 142 14.18 -12.21 7.79
N MET A 143 13.18 -12.63 8.57
CA MET A 143 13.40 -13.06 9.95
C MET A 143 12.88 -14.47 10.16
N THR A 144 13.67 -15.34 10.77
CA THR A 144 13.28 -16.73 11.04
C THR A 144 13.07 -16.90 12.53
N ILE A 145 11.91 -17.43 12.92
CA ILE A 145 11.52 -17.67 14.31
C ILE A 145 11.31 -19.17 14.54
N GLY A 146 11.73 -19.65 15.71
CA GLY A 146 11.52 -21.02 16.16
C GLY A 146 12.78 -21.87 16.09
N LYS A 147 12.98 -22.73 17.11
CA LYS A 147 14.16 -23.63 17.20
C LYS A 147 13.89 -25.03 16.62
N LYS A 148 12.69 -25.57 16.83
CA LYS A 148 12.33 -26.93 16.39
C LYS A 148 11.70 -26.95 14.99
N ASN A 149 10.79 -26.01 14.72
CA ASN A 149 10.15 -25.81 13.42
C ASN A 149 10.34 -24.36 13.01
N PRO A 150 11.49 -24.01 12.38
CA PRO A 150 11.76 -22.63 11.99
C PRO A 150 10.79 -22.16 10.90
N LYS A 151 10.09 -21.06 11.15
CA LYS A 151 9.24 -20.39 10.17
C LYS A 151 9.85 -19.03 9.81
N SER A 152 9.90 -18.73 8.51
CA SER A 152 10.43 -17.48 7.99
C SER A 152 9.29 -16.48 7.76
N TYR A 153 9.52 -15.25 8.20
CA TYR A 153 8.60 -14.12 8.08
C TYR A 153 9.28 -12.95 7.37
N LEU A 154 8.44 -12.08 6.81
CA LEU A 154 8.82 -10.76 6.34
C LEU A 154 8.89 -9.81 7.53
N SER A 155 10.06 -9.25 7.83
CA SER A 155 10.20 -8.16 8.77
C SER A 155 9.97 -6.84 8.06
N VAL A 156 8.96 -6.10 8.51
CA VAL A 156 8.57 -4.79 7.97
C VAL A 156 9.16 -3.72 8.87
N ILE A 157 10.11 -2.95 8.33
CA ILE A 157 10.82 -1.90 9.06
C ILE A 157 10.41 -0.55 8.44
N PRO A 158 9.46 0.19 9.04
CA PRO A 158 9.03 1.48 8.52
C PRO A 158 10.21 2.43 8.38
N ILE A 159 10.34 3.08 7.22
CA ILE A 159 11.32 4.14 7.02
C ILE A 159 10.64 5.41 7.54
N ASN A 160 10.64 5.60 8.86
CA ASN A 160 10.06 6.78 9.51
C ASN A 160 10.72 8.05 8.99
N ARG A 161 10.09 8.69 8.02
CA ARG A 161 10.19 10.13 7.80
C ARG A 161 8.79 10.64 8.08
N LYS A 162 8.59 11.36 9.18
CA LYS A 162 7.33 12.08 9.42
C LYS A 162 7.06 12.93 8.18
N ILE A 163 6.11 12.51 7.34
CA ILE A 163 5.64 13.33 6.23
C ILE A 163 4.60 14.26 6.87
N HIS A 164 5.04 15.45 7.23
CA HIS A 164 4.12 16.54 7.52
C HIS A 164 3.56 16.99 6.16
N ILE A 165 2.28 16.72 5.91
CA ILE A 165 1.51 17.29 4.79
C ILE A 165 0.72 18.47 5.34
#